data_AF-A0A4U0YM11-F1
#
_entry.id   AF-A0A4U0YM11-F1
#
_cell.length_a   1.000
_cell.length_b   1.000
_cell.length_c   1.000
_cell.angle_alpha   90.00
_cell.angle_beta   90.00
_cell.angle_gamma   90.00
#
_symmetry.space_group_name_H-M   'P 1'
#
loop_
_entity.id
_entity.type
_entity.pdbx_description
1 polymer ?
#
loop_
_entity_poly.entity_id
_entity_poly.type
_entity_poly.pdbx_seq_one_letter_code
_entity_poly.pdbx_strand_id
1 'polypeptide(L)'
;MTPNTSAIPARDPLFVSVRDVIVQTLDLVGPKQRFTPESGLFGEIPELDSMGVVLLLTALEDRFDIQLSDDEIDAEWFETFGSVATFIRERVDQPG
;
A
#
# COMPACT_ATOMS: atom_id res chain seq x y z
N MET A 1 -15.30 20.95 -14.49
CA MET A 1 -14.74 20.58 -13.17
C MET A 1 -14.09 19.23 -13.34
N THR A 2 -12.76 19.17 -13.40
CA THR A 2 -12.03 17.90 -13.41
C THR A 2 -11.18 17.90 -12.13
N PRO A 3 -11.43 17.01 -11.16
CA PRO A 3 -10.40 16.76 -10.18
C PRO A 3 -9.23 16.14 -10.94
N ASN A 4 -8.13 16.88 -10.98
CA ASN A 4 -6.86 16.42 -11.49
C ASN A 4 -6.31 15.40 -10.49
N THR A 5 -6.78 14.16 -10.57
CA THR A 5 -6.14 13.04 -9.87
C THR A 5 -4.81 12.84 -10.56
N SER A 6 -3.77 13.46 -10.01
CA SER A 6 -2.37 13.19 -10.34
C SER A 6 -2.18 11.68 -10.36
N ALA A 7 -2.18 11.10 -11.56
CA ALA A 7 -1.85 9.71 -11.75
C ALA A 7 -0.46 9.50 -11.14
N ILE A 8 -0.39 8.83 -9.99
CA ILE A 8 0.88 8.38 -9.44
C ILE A 8 1.53 7.58 -10.57
N PRO A 9 2.61 8.06 -11.20
CA PRO A 9 3.15 7.35 -12.34
C PRO A 9 3.66 6.01 -11.82
N ALA A 10 3.41 4.92 -12.53
CA ALA A 10 3.91 3.58 -12.17
C ALA A 10 5.46 3.47 -12.02
N ARG A 11 6.17 4.60 -12.19
CA ARG A 11 7.60 4.83 -11.99
C ARG A 11 7.93 5.53 -10.67
N ASP A 12 6.95 5.85 -9.85
CA ASP A 12 7.17 6.46 -8.54
C ASP A 12 7.94 5.46 -7.65
N PRO A 13 9.12 5.83 -7.11
CA PRO A 13 9.92 4.93 -6.29
C PRO A 13 9.20 4.46 -5.03
N LEU A 14 8.31 5.29 -4.47
CA LEU A 14 7.49 4.92 -3.33
C LEU A 14 6.50 3.83 -3.72
N PHE A 15 5.79 4.03 -4.83
CA PHE A 15 4.81 3.06 -5.34
C PHE A 15 5.47 1.70 -5.63
N VAL A 16 6.66 1.71 -6.23
CA VAL A 16 7.46 0.49 -6.44
C VAL A 16 7.82 -0.16 -5.11
N SER A 17 8.20 0.61 -4.10
CA SER A 17 8.59 0.11 -2.78
C SER A 17 7.42 -0.50 -2.01
N VAL A 18 6.25 0.18 -1.96
CA VAL A 18 5.04 -0.35 -1.32
C VAL A 18 4.62 -1.67 -1.97
N ARG A 19 4.69 -1.75 -3.29
CA ARG A 19 4.41 -2.97 -4.05
C ARG A 19 5.37 -4.09 -3.71
N ASP A 20 6.64 -3.74 -3.51
CA ASP A 20 7.66 -4.69 -3.12
C ASP A 20 7.36 -5.28 -1.74
N VAL A 21 6.98 -4.44 -0.78
CA VAL A 21 6.59 -4.86 0.57
C VAL A 21 5.39 -5.79 0.50
N ILE A 22 4.30 -5.43 -0.18
CA ILE A 22 3.11 -6.30 -0.28
C ILE A 22 3.46 -7.66 -0.86
N VAL A 23 4.22 -7.69 -1.96
CA VAL A 23 4.58 -8.96 -2.61
C VAL A 23 5.50 -9.80 -1.74
N GLN A 24 6.45 -9.19 -1.02
CA GLN A 24 7.34 -9.91 -0.12
C GLN A 24 6.62 -10.42 1.14
N THR A 25 5.76 -9.59 1.75
CA THR A 25 5.06 -9.94 2.99
C THR A 25 4.02 -11.03 2.76
N LEU A 26 3.31 -10.98 1.64
CA LEU A 26 2.27 -11.96 1.29
C LEU A 26 2.80 -13.11 0.43
N ASP A 27 4.11 -13.17 0.19
CA ASP A 27 4.78 -14.18 -0.65
C ASP A 27 4.11 -14.38 -2.03
N LEU A 28 3.67 -13.28 -2.66
CA LEU A 28 2.88 -13.35 -3.89
C LEU A 28 3.74 -13.83 -5.07
N VAL A 29 3.36 -14.97 -5.63
CA VAL A 29 4.08 -15.57 -6.76
C VAL A 29 3.60 -14.96 -8.09
N GLY A 30 4.31 -13.96 -8.60
CA GLY A 30 3.96 -13.38 -9.91
C GLY A 30 4.69 -12.07 -10.27
N PRO A 31 4.40 -11.52 -11.48
CA PRO A 31 4.98 -10.25 -11.90
C PRO A 31 4.39 -9.10 -11.08
N LYS A 32 5.22 -8.46 -10.24
CA LYS A 32 4.88 -7.27 -9.44
C LYS A 32 4.19 -6.18 -10.29
N GLN A 33 4.51 -6.08 -11.58
CA GLN A 33 3.94 -5.10 -12.52
C GLN A 33 2.42 -5.19 -12.70
N ARG A 34 1.75 -6.23 -12.19
CA ARG A 34 0.29 -6.37 -12.26
C ARG A 34 -0.47 -5.44 -11.30
N PHE A 35 0.15 -5.00 -10.21
CA PHE A 35 -0.49 -4.06 -9.28
C PHE A 35 -0.48 -2.63 -9.85
N THR A 36 -1.67 -2.13 -10.14
CA THR A 36 -1.97 -0.75 -10.54
C THR A 36 -2.62 0.00 -9.37
N PRO A 37 -2.70 1.34 -9.40
CA PRO A 37 -3.36 2.10 -8.34
C PRO A 37 -4.83 1.70 -8.13
N GLU A 38 -5.49 1.24 -9.19
CA GLU A 38 -6.89 0.80 -9.19
C GLU A 38 -7.07 -0.68 -8.84
N SER A 39 -5.97 -1.41 -8.62
CA SER A 39 -6.05 -2.83 -8.23
C SER A 39 -6.57 -2.94 -6.81
N GLY A 40 -7.63 -3.72 -6.60
CA GLY A 40 -8.13 -4.03 -5.28
C GLY A 40 -7.12 -4.84 -4.48
N LEU A 41 -7.00 -4.57 -3.19
CA LEU A 41 -6.20 -5.38 -2.29
C LEU A 41 -7.09 -6.32 -1.48
N PHE A 42 -8.00 -5.77 -0.68
CA PHE A 42 -8.94 -6.57 0.10
C PHE A 42 -9.93 -7.32 -0.80
N GLY A 43 -10.07 -8.63 -0.57
CA GLY A 43 -10.98 -9.50 -1.33
C GLY A 43 -10.47 -9.92 -2.72
N GLU A 44 -9.52 -9.20 -3.30
CA GLU A 44 -8.82 -9.61 -4.54
C GLU A 44 -7.56 -10.44 -4.25
N ILE A 45 -6.84 -10.16 -3.15
CA ILE A 45 -5.67 -10.93 -2.72
C ILE A 45 -6.10 -11.91 -1.62
N PRO A 46 -6.15 -13.23 -1.90
CA PRO A 46 -6.51 -14.25 -0.91
C PRO A 46 -5.62 -14.25 0.33
N GLU A 47 -4.35 -13.89 0.16
CA GLU A 47 -3.33 -13.86 1.22
C GLU A 47 -3.45 -12.63 2.13
N LEU A 48 -4.17 -11.58 1.70
CA LEU A 48 -4.42 -10.39 2.52
C LEU A 48 -5.66 -10.63 3.38
N ASP A 49 -5.56 -11.58 4.32
CA ASP A 49 -6.56 -11.83 5.35
C ASP A 49 -6.31 -10.98 6.61
N SER A 50 -7.08 -11.20 7.68
CA SER A 50 -6.87 -10.58 8.99
C SER A 50 -5.42 -10.60 9.51
N MET A 51 -4.69 -11.71 9.33
CA MET A 51 -3.30 -11.84 9.75
C MET A 51 -2.35 -11.23 8.72
N GLY A 52 -2.63 -11.38 7.42
CA GLY A 52 -1.88 -10.75 6.34
C GLY A 52 -1.83 -9.23 6.45
N VAL A 53 -2.94 -8.61 6.88
CA VAL A 53 -3.01 -7.15 7.14
C VAL A 53 -2.05 -6.72 8.24
N VAL A 54 -2.07 -7.42 9.38
CA VAL A 54 -1.18 -7.11 10.52
C VAL A 54 0.29 -7.22 10.09
N LEU A 55 0.64 -8.30 9.37
CA LEU A 55 2.01 -8.48 8.85
C LEU A 55 2.39 -7.39 7.86
N LEU A 56 1.46 -6.99 6.97
CA LEU A 56 1.68 -5.94 5.99
C LEU A 56 1.92 -4.59 6.66
N LEU A 57 1.10 -4.23 7.65
CA LEU A 57 1.27 -3.00 8.42
C LEU A 57 2.65 -2.93 9.07
N THR A 58 3.03 -3.96 9.81
CA THR A 58 4.35 -4.03 10.45
C THR A 58 5.49 -3.92 9.43
N ALA A 59 5.37 -4.59 8.27
CA ALA A 59 6.38 -4.51 7.22
C ALA A 59 6.45 -3.12 6.56
N LEU A 60 5.33 -2.41 6.44
CA LEU A 60 5.29 -1.03 5.94
C LEU A 60 5.92 -0.06 6.94
N GLU A 61 5.59 -0.19 8.22
CA GLU A 61 6.21 0.60 9.30
C GLU A 61 7.73 0.45 9.30
N ASP A 62 8.23 -0.79 9.33
CA ASP A 62 9.68 -1.08 9.31
C ASP A 62 10.36 -0.59 8.02
N ARG A 63 9.70 -0.75 6.87
CA ARG A 63 10.28 -0.37 5.58
C ARG A 63 10.43 1.13 5.41
N PHE A 64 9.44 1.90 5.86
CA PHE A 64 9.36 3.34 5.65
C PHE A 64 9.74 4.16 6.88
N ASP A 65 10.08 3.49 8.00
CA ASP A 65 10.36 4.10 9.30
C ASP A 65 9.20 5.01 9.76
N ILE A 66 7.98 4.53 9.57
CA ILE A 66 6.74 5.23 9.93
C ILE A 66 6.00 4.47 11.03
N GLN A 67 5.06 5.15 11.68
CA GLN A 67 4.16 4.54 12.64
C GLN A 67 2.71 4.64 12.12
N LEU A 68 2.01 3.51 12.10
CA LEU A 68 0.64 3.36 11.67
C LEU A 68 -0.20 2.93 12.88
N SER A 69 -1.10 3.80 13.35
CA SER A 69 -1.96 3.45 14.48
C SER A 69 -3.18 2.67 14.01
N ASP A 70 -3.63 1.66 14.76
CA ASP A 70 -4.87 0.91 14.45
C ASP A 70 -6.09 1.82 14.26
N ASP A 71 -6.15 2.95 14.98
CA ASP A 71 -7.22 3.95 14.85
C ASP A 71 -7.19 4.73 13.52
N GLU A 72 -6.05 4.75 12.83
CA GLU A 72 -5.90 5.40 11.52
C GLU A 72 -6.11 4.41 10.37
N ILE A 73 -6.05 3.11 10.65
CA ILE A 73 -6.11 2.06 9.65
C ILE A 73 -7.56 1.61 9.47
N ASP A 74 -8.19 2.13 8.43
CA ASP A 74 -9.55 1.74 8.04
C ASP A 74 -9.57 0.76 6.86
N ALA A 75 -10.70 0.07 6.68
CA ALA A 75 -10.91 -0.83 5.54
C ALA A 75 -10.74 -0.12 4.18
N GLU A 76 -11.04 1.18 4.10
CA GLU A 76 -10.90 2.01 2.90
C GLU A 76 -9.43 2.18 2.47
N TRP A 77 -8.48 2.08 3.41
CA TRP A 77 -7.04 2.17 3.10
C TRP A 77 -6.60 1.00 2.25
N PHE A 78 -7.10 -0.19 2.57
CA PHE A 78 -6.80 -1.42 1.85
C PHE A 78 -7.81 -1.73 0.75
N GLU A 79 -8.66 -0.78 0.37
CA GLU A 79 -9.57 -0.97 -0.75
C GLU A 79 -8.76 -1.16 -2.04
N THR A 80 -7.78 -0.28 -2.29
CA THR A 80 -6.93 -0.33 -3.47
C THR A 80 -5.46 -0.12 -3.15
N PHE A 81 -4.59 -0.61 -4.03
CA PHE A 81 -3.16 -0.38 -3.91
C PHE A 81 -2.79 1.11 -3.94
N GLY A 82 -3.53 1.91 -4.72
CA GLY A 82 -3.33 3.36 -4.81
C GLY A 82 -3.62 4.08 -3.50
N SER A 83 -4.65 3.63 -2.76
CA SER A 83 -4.98 4.17 -1.44
C SER A 83 -3.81 3.98 -0.47
N VAL A 84 -3.33 2.73 -0.29
CA VAL A 84 -2.17 2.43 0.58
C VAL A 84 -0.95 3.27 0.19
N ALA A 85 -0.60 3.30 -1.10
CA ALA A 85 0.58 4.05 -1.55
C ALA A 85 0.47 5.56 -1.32
N THR A 86 -0.75 6.12 -1.37
CA THR A 86 -0.99 7.53 -1.09
C THR A 86 -0.84 7.83 0.40
N PHE A 87 -1.41 7.00 1.27
CA PHE A 87 -1.28 7.15 2.72
C PHE A 87 0.17 7.05 3.18
N ILE A 88 0.93 6.08 2.68
CA ILE A 88 2.37 5.96 3.00
C ILE A 88 3.12 7.22 2.56
N ARG A 89 2.76 7.81 1.40
CA ARG A 89 3.38 9.06 0.95
C ARG A 89 3.16 10.19 1.94
N GLU A 90 1.93 10.35 2.41
CA GLU A 90 1.59 11.39 3.38
C GLU A 90 2.34 11.21 4.70
N ARG A 91 2.61 9.97 5.12
CA ARG A 91 3.41 9.68 6.32
C ARG A 91 4.89 9.95 6.14
N VAL A 92 5.45 9.56 5.00
CA VAL A 92 6.88 9.77 4.69
C VAL A 92 7.18 11.25 4.43
N ASP A 93 6.22 12.01 3.88
CA ASP A 93 6.39 13.44 3.59
C ASP A 93 6.16 14.33 4.83
N GLN A 94 5.55 13.80 5.89
CA GLN A 94 5.48 14.50 7.18
C GLN A 94 6.78 14.29 7.96
N PRO A 95 7.67 15.30 8.07
CA PRO A 95 8.82 15.20 8.96
C PRO A 95 8.31 15.19 10.41
N GLY A 96 8.61 14.10 11.12
CA GLY A 96 8.50 14.03 12.59
C GLY A 96 9.45 14.99 13.29
#